data_AF-A0A072TFE7-F1
#
_entry.id   AF-A0A072TFE7-F1
#
_cell.length_a   1.000
_cell.length_b   1.000
_cell.length_c   1.000
_cell.angle_alpha   90.00
_cell.angle_beta   90.00
_cell.angle_gamma   90.00
#
_symmetry.space_group_name_H-M   'P 1'
#
loop_
_entity.id
_entity.type
_entity.pdbx_description
1 polymer ?
#
loop_
_entity_poly.entity_id
_entity_poly.type
_entity_poly.pdbx_seq_one_letter_code
_entity_poly.pdbx_strand_id
1 'polypeptide(L)'
;MFVSLKDFDFCAQDSLLSIEKRNAASVDTIVRGGMEANQALQARFSSSVSTTLEDAGIANTDINSSIDHSLQLDHKACGILNSMITPCCAELTEWKGGHYNRIVEITENAGKCLLNEYMGLIVKCLVLRFPLRVLLQNSKVKLALLATCALFNLKSSSYRRYAIEEIEAATSFFAESLRIGEGGYGPVYRCLPDHTPVAVKVLHPDAQQGSSQFQREANKKIEDAKLARDFQTTLKEFQKVQLASERESTYTPAASASSLPTRSTMYISKMN
;
A
#
# COMPACT_ATOMS: atom_id res chain seq x y z
N MET A 1 -33.03 -20.46 117.29
CA MET A 1 -33.26 -20.39 115.83
C MET A 1 -31.99 -20.91 115.15
N PHE A 2 -31.82 -22.22 115.05
CA PHE A 2 -30.69 -22.85 114.36
C PHE A 2 -31.30 -23.62 113.19
N VAL A 3 -31.31 -23.00 112.01
CA VAL A 3 -31.54 -23.75 110.77
C VAL A 3 -30.28 -24.61 110.57
N SER A 4 -30.47 -25.91 110.40
CA SER A 4 -29.37 -26.87 110.35
C SER A 4 -28.58 -26.65 109.05
N LEU A 5 -27.24 -26.64 109.12
CA LEU A 5 -26.34 -26.40 107.97
C LEU A 5 -26.69 -27.25 106.73
N LYS A 6 -27.24 -28.45 106.96
CA LYS A 6 -27.67 -29.39 105.93
C LYS A 6 -28.85 -28.89 105.07
N ASP A 7 -29.79 -28.15 105.66
CA ASP A 7 -30.94 -27.61 104.93
C ASP A 7 -30.51 -26.47 103.99
N PHE A 8 -29.46 -25.74 104.37
CA PHE A 8 -28.87 -24.67 103.55
C PHE A 8 -28.10 -25.24 102.35
N ASP A 9 -27.29 -26.29 102.57
CA ASP A 9 -26.58 -26.99 101.48
C ASP A 9 -27.54 -27.63 100.47
N PHE A 10 -28.63 -28.24 100.95
CA PHE A 10 -29.64 -28.83 100.08
C PHE A 10 -30.34 -27.78 99.21
N CYS A 11 -30.72 -26.63 99.79
CA CYS A 11 -31.35 -25.52 99.06
C CYS A 11 -30.39 -24.88 98.02
N ALA A 12 -29.11 -24.78 98.36
CA ALA A 12 -28.07 -24.30 97.43
C ALA A 12 -27.87 -25.26 96.25
N GLN A 13 -27.83 -26.57 96.50
CA GLN A 13 -27.73 -27.59 95.46
C GLN A 13 -28.94 -27.58 94.51
N ASP A 14 -30.16 -27.46 95.05
CA ASP A 14 -31.38 -27.45 94.23
C ASP A 14 -31.49 -26.17 93.37
N SER A 15 -31.02 -25.04 93.90
CA SER A 15 -30.91 -23.78 93.15
C SER A 15 -29.87 -23.85 92.03
N LEU A 16 -28.72 -24.47 92.27
CA LEU A 16 -27.68 -24.69 91.26
C LEU A 16 -28.21 -25.58 90.12
N LEU A 17 -28.86 -26.70 90.47
CA LEU A 17 -29.46 -27.63 89.52
C LEU A 17 -30.55 -26.95 88.66
N SER A 18 -31.36 -26.09 89.28
CA SER A 18 -32.37 -25.25 88.58
C SER A 18 -31.72 -24.30 87.58
N ILE A 19 -30.61 -23.65 87.95
CA ILE A 19 -29.86 -22.76 87.06
C ILE A 19 -29.26 -23.54 85.90
N GLU A 20 -28.64 -24.70 86.15
CA GLU A 20 -28.06 -25.54 85.10
C GLU A 20 -29.10 -25.98 84.08
N LYS A 21 -30.28 -26.44 84.54
CA LYS A 21 -31.40 -26.80 83.65
C LYS A 21 -31.88 -25.62 82.80
N ARG A 22 -32.00 -24.42 83.40
CA ARG A 22 -32.37 -23.20 82.64
C ARG A 22 -31.30 -22.81 81.63
N ASN A 23 -30.03 -22.89 82.00
CA ASN A 23 -28.93 -22.56 81.10
C ASN A 23 -28.86 -23.55 79.94
N ALA A 24 -29.02 -24.84 80.20
CA ALA A 24 -29.08 -25.87 79.16
C ALA A 24 -30.23 -25.60 78.17
N ALA A 25 -31.44 -25.30 78.67
CA ALA A 25 -32.59 -24.96 77.83
C ALA A 25 -32.38 -23.64 77.05
N SER A 26 -31.76 -22.64 77.66
CA SER A 26 -31.42 -21.38 77.01
C SER A 26 -30.41 -21.59 75.88
N VAL A 27 -29.35 -22.38 76.13
CA VAL A 27 -28.32 -22.71 75.13
C VAL A 27 -28.94 -23.49 73.98
N ASP A 28 -29.78 -24.49 74.25
CA ASP A 28 -30.48 -25.26 73.22
C ASP A 28 -31.34 -24.35 72.32
N THR A 29 -32.08 -23.42 72.93
CA THR A 29 -32.90 -22.44 72.19
C THR A 29 -32.04 -21.53 71.30
N ILE A 30 -30.88 -21.08 71.80
CA ILE A 30 -29.94 -20.25 71.03
C ILE A 30 -29.35 -21.04 69.86
N VAL A 31 -28.88 -22.27 70.11
CA VAL A 31 -28.29 -23.12 69.07
C VAL A 31 -29.31 -23.45 67.99
N ARG A 32 -30.54 -23.82 68.38
CA ARG A 32 -31.63 -24.09 67.45
C ARG A 32 -31.99 -22.86 66.63
N GLY A 33 -32.15 -21.69 67.27
CA GLY A 33 -32.41 -20.44 66.55
C GLY A 33 -31.27 -20.06 65.59
N GLY A 34 -30.02 -20.29 65.99
CA GLY A 34 -28.85 -20.10 65.14
C GLY A 34 -28.83 -21.05 63.93
N MET A 35 -29.19 -22.32 64.13
CA MET A 35 -29.33 -23.29 63.04
C MET A 35 -30.44 -22.91 62.07
N GLU A 36 -31.62 -22.56 62.56
CA GLU A 36 -32.76 -22.14 61.73
C GLU A 36 -32.40 -20.91 60.89
N ALA A 37 -31.74 -19.91 61.49
CA ALA A 37 -31.28 -18.71 60.79
C ALA A 37 -30.22 -19.03 59.73
N ASN A 38 -29.24 -19.88 60.05
CA ASN A 38 -28.20 -20.28 59.10
C ASN A 38 -28.77 -21.10 57.93
N GLN A 39 -29.70 -21.99 58.21
CA GLN A 39 -30.38 -22.78 57.17
C GLN A 39 -31.23 -21.88 56.26
N ALA A 40 -31.92 -20.88 56.83
CA ALA A 40 -32.64 -19.88 56.05
C ALA A 40 -31.71 -19.02 55.16
N LEU A 41 -30.54 -18.64 55.68
CA LEU A 41 -29.52 -17.95 54.89
C LEU A 41 -28.99 -18.83 53.76
N GLN A 42 -28.64 -20.08 54.04
CA GLN A 42 -28.18 -21.02 53.00
C GLN A 42 -29.23 -21.21 51.91
N ALA A 43 -30.50 -21.39 52.27
CA ALA A 43 -31.57 -21.51 51.28
C ALA A 43 -31.71 -20.27 50.41
N ARG A 44 -31.63 -19.06 51.01
CA ARG A 44 -31.67 -17.79 50.28
C ARG A 44 -30.48 -17.59 49.37
N PHE A 45 -29.27 -17.89 49.84
CA PHE A 45 -28.06 -17.80 49.02
C PHE A 45 -28.12 -18.78 47.85
N SER A 46 -28.45 -20.05 48.10
CA SER A 46 -28.58 -21.05 47.04
C SER A 46 -29.63 -20.65 46.00
N SER A 47 -30.80 -20.17 46.44
CA SER A 47 -31.84 -19.69 45.54
C SER A 47 -31.39 -18.48 44.73
N SER A 48 -30.84 -17.45 45.38
CA SER A 48 -30.39 -16.23 44.70
C SER A 48 -29.25 -16.51 43.73
N VAL A 49 -28.31 -17.40 44.07
CA VAL A 49 -27.21 -17.78 43.19
C VAL A 49 -27.73 -18.56 41.99
N SER A 50 -28.65 -19.52 42.19
CA SER A 50 -29.25 -20.30 41.09
C SER A 50 -29.94 -19.38 40.08
N THR A 51 -30.79 -18.46 40.55
CA THR A 51 -31.50 -17.53 39.65
C THR A 51 -30.54 -16.65 38.88
N THR A 52 -29.53 -16.06 39.54
CA THR A 52 -28.54 -15.22 38.84
C THR A 52 -27.70 -16.00 37.82
N LEU A 53 -27.42 -17.26 38.09
CA LEU A 53 -26.65 -18.12 37.19
C LEU A 53 -27.50 -18.55 35.98
N GLU A 54 -28.79 -18.84 36.19
CA GLU A 54 -29.75 -19.12 35.13
C GLU A 54 -29.96 -17.90 34.22
N ASP A 55 -30.19 -16.72 34.81
CA ASP A 55 -30.35 -15.46 34.06
C ASP A 55 -29.11 -15.13 33.23
N ALA A 56 -27.92 -15.30 33.81
CA ALA A 56 -26.66 -15.12 33.09
C ALA A 56 -26.48 -16.15 31.95
N GLY A 57 -26.91 -17.40 32.18
CA GLY A 57 -26.89 -18.47 31.18
C GLY A 57 -27.79 -18.18 29.98
N ILE A 58 -29.00 -17.67 30.23
CA ILE A 58 -29.94 -17.25 29.18
C ILE A 58 -29.32 -16.10 28.38
N ALA A 59 -28.84 -15.04 29.04
CA ALA A 59 -28.23 -13.89 28.37
C ALA A 59 -27.02 -14.29 27.51
N ASN A 60 -26.20 -15.23 27.99
CA ASN A 60 -25.05 -15.74 27.24
C ASN A 60 -25.48 -16.55 26.01
N THR A 61 -26.55 -17.34 26.13
CA THR A 61 -27.12 -18.10 25.01
C THR A 61 -27.68 -17.17 23.94
N ASP A 62 -28.39 -16.11 24.35
CA ASP A 62 -28.93 -15.09 23.45
C ASP A 62 -27.82 -14.36 22.69
N ILE A 63 -26.75 -13.95 23.39
CA ILE A 63 -25.58 -13.32 22.76
C ILE A 63 -24.95 -14.26 21.72
N ASN A 64 -24.74 -15.52 22.05
CA ASN A 64 -24.17 -16.49 21.11
C ASN A 64 -25.06 -16.68 19.88
N SER A 65 -26.38 -16.76 20.06
CA SER A 65 -27.33 -16.85 18.95
C SER A 65 -27.29 -15.61 18.04
N SER A 66 -27.15 -14.41 18.63
CA SER A 66 -27.03 -13.15 17.89
C SER A 66 -25.71 -13.04 17.11
N ILE A 67 -24.61 -13.54 17.69
CA ILE A 67 -23.31 -13.59 17.02
C ILE A 67 -23.38 -14.54 15.82
N ASP A 68 -23.93 -15.74 16.00
CA ASP A 68 -24.05 -16.73 14.93
C ASP A 68 -24.89 -16.20 13.76
N HIS A 69 -26.02 -15.56 14.05
CA HIS A 69 -26.86 -14.92 13.04
C HIS A 69 -26.11 -13.83 12.25
N SER A 70 -25.33 -13.00 12.94
CA SER A 70 -24.53 -11.94 12.29
C SER A 70 -23.47 -12.53 11.36
N LEU A 71 -22.78 -13.60 11.79
CA LEU A 71 -21.79 -14.30 10.96
C LEU A 71 -22.42 -14.96 9.73
N GLN A 72 -23.62 -15.52 9.85
CA GLN A 72 -24.34 -16.08 8.71
C GLN A 72 -24.72 -15.00 7.68
N LEU A 73 -25.14 -13.81 8.14
CA LEU A 73 -25.42 -12.69 7.25
C LEU A 73 -24.16 -12.22 6.51
N ASP A 74 -23.03 -12.10 7.21
CA ASP A 74 -21.75 -11.72 6.60
C ASP A 74 -21.27 -12.75 5.57
N HIS A 75 -21.38 -14.04 5.89
CA HIS A 75 -21.04 -15.11 4.94
C HIS A 75 -21.92 -15.05 3.69
N LYS A 76 -23.23 -14.80 3.85
CA LYS A 76 -24.16 -14.66 2.72
C LYS A 76 -23.83 -13.43 1.87
N ALA A 77 -23.55 -12.29 2.50
CA ALA A 77 -23.15 -11.07 1.80
C ALA A 77 -21.83 -11.28 1.03
N CYS A 78 -20.85 -11.93 1.66
CA CYS A 78 -19.58 -12.29 1.04
C CYS A 78 -19.76 -13.25 -0.14
N GLY A 79 -20.64 -14.24 -0.01
CA GLY A 79 -20.99 -15.15 -1.11
C GLY A 79 -21.63 -14.43 -2.30
N ILE A 80 -22.53 -13.48 -2.06
CA ILE A 80 -23.16 -12.65 -3.09
C ILE A 80 -22.13 -11.74 -3.77
N LEU A 81 -21.22 -11.14 -3.01
CA LEU A 81 -20.15 -10.31 -3.57
C LEU A 81 -19.19 -11.14 -4.43
N ASN A 82 -18.78 -12.32 -3.94
CA ASN A 82 -17.91 -13.20 -4.69
C ASN A 82 -18.56 -13.67 -5.99
N SER A 83 -19.86 -14.02 -5.99
CA SER A 83 -20.55 -14.43 -7.21
C SER A 83 -20.64 -13.30 -8.26
N MET A 84 -20.64 -12.03 -7.83
CA MET A 84 -20.54 -10.87 -8.73
C MET A 84 -19.10 -10.59 -9.19
N ILE A 85 -18.11 -10.76 -8.31
CA ILE A 85 -16.71 -10.41 -8.59
C ILE A 85 -16.01 -11.47 -9.45
N THR A 86 -16.25 -12.75 -9.20
CA THR A 86 -15.61 -13.86 -9.93
C THR A 86 -15.76 -13.77 -11.46
N PRO A 87 -16.95 -13.54 -12.04
CA PRO A 87 -17.09 -13.42 -13.50
C PRO A 87 -16.33 -12.20 -14.07
N CYS A 88 -16.39 -11.05 -13.40
CA CYS A 88 -15.64 -9.85 -13.79
C CYS A 88 -14.12 -10.09 -13.79
N CYS A 89 -13.61 -10.83 -12.80
CA CYS A 89 -12.19 -11.20 -12.73
C CYS A 89 -11.81 -12.18 -13.86
N ALA A 90 -12.66 -13.15 -14.17
CA ALA A 90 -12.43 -14.09 -15.27
C ALA A 90 -12.35 -13.37 -16.62
N GLU A 91 -13.31 -12.49 -16.92
CA GLU A 91 -13.31 -11.66 -18.13
C GLU A 91 -12.06 -10.77 -18.20
N LEU A 92 -11.66 -10.15 -17.08
CA LEU A 92 -10.46 -9.32 -17.06
C LEU A 92 -9.18 -10.12 -17.34
N THR A 93 -9.08 -11.37 -16.86
CA THR A 93 -7.94 -12.24 -17.18
C THR A 93 -7.92 -12.66 -18.65
N GLU A 94 -9.09 -12.92 -19.23
CA GLU A 94 -9.24 -13.25 -20.65
C GLU A 94 -8.86 -12.06 -21.54
N TRP A 95 -9.36 -10.86 -21.22
CA TRP A 95 -9.03 -9.62 -21.91
C TRP A 95 -7.53 -9.28 -21.82
N LYS A 96 -6.93 -9.42 -20.63
CA LYS A 96 -5.48 -9.20 -20.47
C LYS A 96 -4.65 -10.18 -21.33
N GLY A 97 -5.03 -11.45 -21.39
CA GLY A 97 -4.37 -12.44 -22.24
C GLY A 97 -4.53 -12.15 -23.74
N GLY A 98 -5.74 -11.82 -24.18
CA GLY A 98 -6.04 -11.49 -25.57
C GLY A 98 -5.32 -10.24 -26.06
N HIS A 99 -5.33 -9.16 -25.27
CA HIS A 99 -4.59 -7.93 -25.59
C HIS A 99 -3.09 -8.14 -25.59
N TYR A 100 -2.55 -8.92 -24.65
CA TYR A 100 -1.12 -9.22 -24.63
C TYR A 100 -0.69 -9.96 -25.90
N ASN A 101 -1.44 -10.99 -26.31
CA ASN A 101 -1.19 -11.69 -27.57
C ASN A 101 -1.27 -10.76 -28.78
N ARG A 102 -2.25 -9.84 -28.82
CA ARG A 102 -2.40 -8.88 -29.92
C ARG A 102 -1.25 -7.87 -29.97
N ILE A 103 -0.79 -7.39 -28.81
CA ILE A 103 0.37 -6.50 -28.71
C ILE A 103 1.62 -7.22 -29.20
N VAL A 104 1.85 -8.46 -28.77
CA VAL A 104 2.98 -9.28 -29.23
C VAL A 104 2.94 -9.45 -30.75
N GLU A 105 1.80 -9.83 -31.32
CA GLU A 105 1.62 -9.99 -32.77
C GLU A 105 1.88 -8.69 -33.56
N ILE A 106 1.36 -7.55 -33.07
CA ILE A 106 1.60 -6.23 -33.68
C ILE A 106 3.08 -5.86 -33.60
N THR A 107 3.72 -6.06 -32.44
CA THR A 107 5.15 -5.75 -32.28
C THR A 107 6.03 -6.65 -33.14
N GLU A 108 5.67 -7.92 -33.30
CA GLU A 108 6.40 -8.85 -34.16
C GLU A 108 6.21 -8.48 -35.64
N ASN A 109 4.99 -8.16 -36.07
CA ASN A 109 4.72 -7.72 -37.45
C ASN A 109 5.36 -6.37 -37.76
N ALA A 110 5.30 -5.42 -36.83
CA ALA A 110 6.00 -4.15 -36.96
C ALA A 110 7.53 -4.35 -37.02
N GLY A 111 8.07 -5.26 -36.20
CA GLY A 111 9.47 -5.67 -36.24
C GLY A 111 9.86 -6.23 -37.61
N LYS A 112 9.05 -7.13 -38.19
CA LYS A 112 9.27 -7.69 -39.54
C LYS A 112 9.17 -6.63 -40.64
N CYS A 113 8.21 -5.71 -40.56
CA CYS A 113 8.06 -4.60 -41.49
C CYS A 113 9.26 -3.64 -41.43
N LEU A 114 9.68 -3.25 -40.22
CA LEU A 114 10.84 -2.38 -40.02
C LEU A 114 12.13 -3.07 -40.43
N LEU A 115 12.28 -4.37 -40.20
CA LEU A 115 13.46 -5.12 -40.63
C LEU A 115 13.50 -5.22 -42.16
N ASN A 116 12.37 -5.38 -42.85
CA ASN A 116 12.35 -5.35 -44.32
C ASN A 116 12.66 -3.97 -44.91
N GLU A 117 12.10 -2.88 -44.36
CA GLU A 117 12.38 -1.51 -44.84
C GLU A 117 13.78 -1.02 -44.47
N TYR A 118 14.24 -1.26 -43.24
CA TYR A 118 15.55 -0.83 -42.76
C TYR A 118 16.67 -1.76 -43.19
N MET A 119 16.49 -3.08 -43.35
CA MET A 119 17.56 -3.91 -43.93
C MET A 119 17.81 -3.54 -45.38
N GLY A 120 16.79 -3.09 -46.13
CA GLY A 120 16.99 -2.51 -47.46
C GLY A 120 17.87 -1.25 -47.45
N LEU A 121 17.67 -0.37 -46.46
CA LEU A 121 18.44 0.87 -46.29
C LEU A 121 19.82 0.66 -45.64
N ILE A 122 19.94 -0.29 -44.71
CA ILE A 122 21.17 -0.65 -43.99
C ILE A 122 22.07 -1.49 -44.89
N VAL A 123 21.54 -2.44 -45.66
CA VAL A 123 22.32 -3.17 -46.69
C VAL A 123 22.77 -2.19 -47.78
N LYS A 124 21.93 -1.24 -48.21
CA LYS A 124 22.36 -0.15 -49.11
C LYS A 124 23.44 0.76 -48.50
N CYS A 125 23.31 1.15 -47.23
CA CYS A 125 24.24 2.11 -46.61
C CYS A 125 25.54 1.47 -46.11
N LEU A 126 25.50 0.22 -45.65
CA LEU A 126 26.67 -0.48 -45.09
C LEU A 126 27.41 -1.30 -46.14
N VAL A 127 26.74 -1.99 -47.07
CA VAL A 127 27.44 -2.85 -48.05
C VAL A 127 28.05 -2.03 -49.20
N LEU A 128 27.43 -0.90 -49.58
CA LEU A 128 27.90 -0.09 -50.72
C LEU A 128 28.89 1.02 -50.35
N ARG A 129 29.26 1.21 -49.07
CA ARG A 129 30.20 2.28 -48.71
C ARG A 129 31.34 1.92 -47.77
N PHE A 130 31.28 0.89 -46.91
CA PHE A 130 32.44 0.45 -46.11
C PHE A 130 32.31 -1.02 -45.65
N PRO A 131 33.33 -1.88 -45.78
CA PRO A 131 33.23 -3.29 -45.36
C PRO A 131 32.97 -3.43 -43.84
N LEU A 132 31.86 -4.13 -43.50
CA LEU A 132 31.28 -4.36 -42.16
C LEU A 132 32.23 -4.91 -41.08
N ARG A 133 33.43 -5.35 -41.43
CA ARG A 133 34.35 -6.01 -40.51
C ARG A 133 35.06 -5.05 -39.55
N VAL A 134 35.03 -3.74 -39.79
CA VAL A 134 35.76 -2.74 -38.97
C VAL A 134 34.92 -2.17 -37.80
N LEU A 135 33.59 -2.13 -37.90
CA LEU A 135 32.73 -1.46 -36.91
C LEU A 135 32.39 -2.31 -35.67
N LEU A 136 32.64 -3.63 -35.70
CA LEU A 136 32.30 -4.55 -34.61
C LEU A 136 33.44 -4.82 -33.60
N GLN A 137 34.64 -4.29 -33.81
CA GLN A 137 35.79 -4.55 -32.93
C GLN A 137 35.93 -3.56 -31.75
N ASN A 138 35.15 -2.48 -31.71
CA ASN A 138 35.23 -1.47 -30.65
C ASN A 138 34.02 -1.55 -29.70
N SER A 139 34.25 -2.05 -28.48
CA SER A 139 33.23 -2.16 -27.41
C SER A 139 32.51 -0.85 -27.11
N LYS A 140 33.18 0.30 -27.32
CA LYS A 140 32.61 1.64 -27.14
C LYS A 140 31.53 1.99 -28.18
N VAL A 141 31.66 1.51 -29.42
CA VAL A 141 30.69 1.81 -30.50
C VAL A 141 29.42 0.98 -30.34
N LYS A 142 29.56 -0.27 -29.87
CA LYS A 142 28.44 -1.15 -29.52
C LYS A 142 27.60 -0.56 -28.37
N LEU A 143 28.28 -0.01 -27.36
CA LEU A 143 27.64 0.67 -26.23
C LEU A 143 26.99 2.00 -26.65
N ALA A 144 27.65 2.78 -27.52
CA ALA A 144 27.09 4.02 -28.05
C ALA A 144 25.81 3.79 -28.86
N LEU A 145 25.75 2.72 -29.66
CA LEU A 145 24.56 2.36 -30.43
C LEU A 145 23.38 1.95 -29.53
N LEU A 146 23.64 1.13 -28.51
CA LEU A 146 22.63 0.74 -27.51
C LEU A 146 22.14 1.93 -26.67
N ALA A 147 23.05 2.82 -26.25
CA ALA A 147 22.71 4.02 -25.50
C ALA A 147 21.89 5.03 -26.33
N THR A 148 22.20 5.16 -27.63
CA THR A 148 21.44 6.03 -28.54
C THR A 148 20.01 5.53 -28.74
N CYS A 149 19.81 4.21 -28.83
CA CYS A 149 18.47 3.59 -28.87
C CYS A 149 17.68 3.80 -27.58
N ALA A 150 18.33 3.75 -26.41
CA ALA A 150 17.69 4.01 -25.11
C ALA A 150 17.34 5.49 -24.91
N LEU A 151 18.20 6.41 -25.36
CA LEU A 151 17.96 7.87 -25.30
C LEU A 151 16.80 8.32 -26.21
N PHE A 152 16.55 7.62 -27.32
CA PHE A 152 15.45 7.94 -28.23
C PHE A 152 14.07 7.67 -27.61
N ASN A 153 13.94 6.66 -26.73
CA ASN A 153 12.71 6.39 -25.96
C ASN A 153 12.45 7.41 -24.82
N LEU A 154 13.48 8.17 -24.42
CA LEU A 154 13.43 9.12 -23.30
C LEU A 154 13.36 10.59 -23.73
N LYS A 155 13.22 10.89 -25.03
CA LYS A 155 12.93 12.26 -25.46
C LYS A 155 11.51 12.64 -25.06
N SER A 156 11.40 13.14 -23.82
CA SER A 156 10.29 13.90 -23.28
C SER A 156 9.77 14.89 -24.33
N SER A 157 8.64 14.57 -24.97
CA SER A 157 7.91 15.56 -25.73
C SER A 157 7.30 16.54 -24.72
N SER A 158 7.90 17.73 -24.63
CA SER A 158 7.26 18.84 -23.93
C SER A 158 5.99 19.21 -24.72
N TYR A 159 4.81 18.94 -24.15
CA TYR A 159 3.55 19.41 -24.70
C TYR A 159 3.49 20.93 -24.56
N ARG A 160 3.65 21.65 -25.66
CA ARG A 160 3.57 23.11 -25.72
C ARG A 160 2.16 23.53 -26.11
N ARG A 161 1.59 24.48 -25.37
CA ARG A 161 0.33 25.12 -25.72
C ARG A 161 0.64 26.32 -26.62
N TYR A 162 -0.08 26.42 -27.72
CA TYR A 162 0.01 27.52 -28.68
C TYR A 162 -1.25 28.36 -28.59
N ALA A 163 -1.10 29.68 -28.70
CA ALA A 163 -2.25 30.57 -28.82
C ALA A 163 -2.86 30.42 -30.23
N ILE A 164 -4.15 30.67 -30.39
CA ILE A 164 -4.82 30.48 -31.69
C ILE A 164 -4.22 31.42 -32.74
N GLU A 165 -3.84 32.63 -32.34
CA GLU A 165 -3.24 33.65 -33.18
C GLU A 165 -1.90 33.18 -33.76
N GLU A 166 -1.14 32.42 -32.98
CA GLU A 166 0.14 31.84 -33.39
C GLU A 166 -0.06 30.73 -34.43
N ILE A 167 -1.09 29.90 -34.24
CA ILE A 167 -1.48 28.85 -35.17
C ILE A 167 -2.02 29.45 -36.48
N GLU A 168 -2.83 30.50 -36.40
CA GLU A 168 -3.35 31.23 -37.55
C GLU A 168 -2.23 31.85 -38.37
N ALA A 169 -1.28 32.53 -37.71
CA ALA A 169 -0.10 33.08 -38.38
C ALA A 169 0.73 31.98 -39.06
N ALA A 170 0.94 30.84 -38.37
CA ALA A 170 1.73 29.73 -38.89
C ALA A 170 1.05 28.93 -40.02
N THR A 171 -0.29 28.99 -40.11
CA THR A 171 -1.10 28.34 -41.15
C THR A 171 -1.56 29.29 -42.25
N SER A 172 -1.06 30.53 -42.29
CA SER A 172 -1.52 31.58 -43.21
C SER A 172 -3.05 31.73 -43.20
N PHE A 173 -3.64 31.84 -42.00
CA PHE A 173 -5.09 31.88 -41.78
C PHE A 173 -5.83 30.66 -42.38
N PHE A 174 -5.29 29.47 -42.15
CA PHE A 174 -5.83 28.20 -42.67
C PHE A 174 -5.95 28.16 -44.20
N ALA A 175 -4.93 28.67 -44.90
CA ALA A 175 -4.89 28.66 -46.37
C ALA A 175 -4.98 27.23 -46.92
N GLU A 176 -5.81 27.04 -47.95
CA GLU A 176 -6.04 25.73 -48.58
C GLU A 176 -4.74 25.11 -49.16
N SER A 177 -3.78 25.95 -49.55
CA SER A 177 -2.46 25.52 -50.03
C SER A 177 -1.61 24.79 -48.98
N LEU A 178 -1.95 24.93 -47.69
CA LEU A 178 -1.29 24.26 -46.57
C LEU A 178 -2.11 23.09 -46.01
N ARG A 179 -3.26 22.79 -46.60
CA ARG A 179 -4.05 21.61 -46.24
C ARG A 179 -3.32 20.35 -46.70
N ILE A 180 -3.10 19.45 -45.76
CA ILE A 180 -2.46 18.15 -46.01
C ILE A 180 -3.46 16.99 -46.04
N GLY A 181 -4.69 17.21 -45.58
CA GLY A 181 -5.76 16.24 -45.69
C GLY A 181 -7.01 16.65 -44.94
N GLU A 182 -8.02 15.78 -44.99
CA GLU A 182 -9.27 15.91 -44.22
C GLU A 182 -9.63 14.54 -43.66
N GLY A 183 -9.94 14.50 -42.37
CA GLY A 183 -10.44 13.29 -41.72
C GLY A 183 -11.87 13.50 -41.22
N GLY A 184 -12.49 12.46 -40.67
CA GLY A 184 -13.89 12.51 -40.19
C GLY A 184 -14.18 13.50 -39.05
N TYR A 185 -13.17 14.20 -38.53
CA TYR A 185 -13.31 15.23 -37.49
C TYR A 185 -12.93 16.64 -37.98
N GLY A 186 -12.54 16.79 -39.24
CA GLY A 186 -12.20 18.08 -39.87
C GLY A 186 -10.84 18.10 -40.60
N PRO A 187 -10.51 19.25 -41.21
CA PRO A 187 -9.32 19.44 -42.04
C PRO A 187 -8.03 19.49 -41.21
N VAL A 188 -6.93 19.06 -41.83
CA VAL A 188 -5.58 19.05 -41.26
C VAL A 188 -4.66 19.93 -42.11
N TYR A 189 -3.98 20.88 -41.46
CA TYR A 189 -3.06 21.83 -42.07
C TYR A 189 -1.63 21.57 -41.58
N ARG A 190 -0.65 21.79 -42.45
CA ARG A 190 0.76 21.85 -42.05
C ARG A 190 1.12 23.27 -41.61
N CYS A 191 1.88 23.42 -40.53
CA CYS A 191 2.42 24.70 -40.12
C CYS A 191 3.77 24.59 -39.39
N LEU A 192 4.45 25.72 -39.25
CA LEU A 192 5.76 25.84 -38.61
C LEU A 192 5.79 27.00 -37.59
N PRO A 193 5.07 26.91 -36.45
CA PRO A 193 4.94 28.00 -35.48
C PRO A 193 6.26 28.44 -34.82
N ASP A 194 7.29 27.58 -34.84
CA ASP A 194 8.65 27.89 -34.34
C ASP A 194 9.71 27.09 -35.12
N HIS A 195 9.68 27.15 -36.46
CA HIS A 195 10.52 26.31 -37.34
C HIS A 195 10.39 24.80 -37.10
N THR A 196 9.37 24.38 -36.35
CA THR A 196 9.07 22.99 -36.04
C THR A 196 7.91 22.55 -36.93
N PRO A 197 8.10 21.59 -37.85
CA PRO A 197 7.02 21.11 -38.69
C PRO A 197 5.98 20.35 -37.86
N VAL A 198 4.75 20.88 -37.83
CA VAL A 198 3.62 20.27 -37.11
C VAL A 198 2.38 20.20 -38.00
N ALA A 199 1.47 19.30 -37.64
CA ALA A 199 0.15 19.18 -38.27
C ALA A 199 -0.92 19.65 -37.28
N VAL A 200 -1.72 20.61 -37.70
CA VAL A 200 -2.84 21.17 -36.91
C VAL A 200 -4.14 20.65 -37.48
N LYS A 201 -4.92 19.99 -36.63
CA LYS A 201 -6.25 19.50 -36.99
C LYS A 201 -7.31 20.44 -36.44
N VAL A 202 -8.10 21.03 -37.34
CA VAL A 202 -9.22 21.89 -36.99
C VAL A 202 -10.45 21.01 -36.83
N LEU A 203 -11.15 21.13 -35.71
CA LEU A 203 -12.34 20.34 -35.42
C LEU A 203 -13.59 21.05 -35.95
N HIS A 204 -14.51 20.30 -36.57
CA HIS A 204 -15.83 20.84 -36.91
C HIS A 204 -16.60 21.26 -35.64
N PRO A 205 -17.32 22.39 -35.66
CA PRO A 205 -18.08 22.87 -34.51
C PRO A 205 -19.17 21.89 -34.05
N ASP A 206 -19.70 21.08 -34.97
CA ASP A 206 -20.74 20.07 -34.71
C ASP A 206 -20.20 18.76 -34.14
N ALA A 207 -18.87 18.60 -34.03
CA ALA A 207 -18.22 17.39 -33.52
C ALA A 207 -18.21 17.35 -31.97
N GLN A 208 -19.37 17.58 -31.33
CA GLN A 208 -19.49 17.59 -29.86
C GLN A 208 -18.97 16.31 -29.20
N GLN A 209 -19.18 15.16 -29.83
CA GLN A 209 -18.69 13.86 -29.35
C GLN A 209 -17.16 13.74 -29.47
N GLY A 210 -16.56 14.27 -30.53
CA GLY A 210 -15.11 14.26 -30.76
C GLY A 210 -14.33 15.26 -29.89
N SER A 211 -14.93 16.42 -29.57
CA SER A 211 -14.33 17.45 -28.71
C SER A 211 -14.08 16.93 -27.28
N SER A 212 -15.06 16.23 -26.70
CA SER A 212 -14.92 15.64 -25.36
C SER A 212 -13.88 14.51 -25.31
N GLN A 213 -13.81 13.68 -26.36
CA GLN A 213 -12.83 12.61 -26.48
C GLN A 213 -11.41 13.16 -26.67
N PHE A 214 -11.26 14.20 -27.49
CA PHE A 214 -9.99 14.88 -27.72
C PHE A 214 -9.47 15.55 -26.45
N GLN A 215 -10.32 16.27 -25.71
CA GLN A 215 -9.94 16.88 -24.43
C GLN A 215 -9.52 15.84 -23.40
N ARG A 216 -10.24 14.71 -23.30
CA ARG A 216 -9.85 13.61 -22.40
C ARG A 216 -8.50 13.00 -22.79
N GLU A 217 -8.28 12.75 -24.07
CA GLU A 217 -7.04 12.14 -24.54
C GLU A 217 -5.85 13.10 -24.39
N ALA A 218 -6.04 14.38 -24.68
CA ALA A 218 -5.02 15.42 -24.48
C ALA A 218 -4.65 15.57 -22.99
N ASN A 219 -5.65 15.63 -22.10
CA ASN A 219 -5.42 15.74 -20.66
C ASN A 219 -4.68 14.50 -20.13
N LYS A 220 -5.11 13.30 -20.52
CA LYS A 220 -4.44 12.05 -20.14
C LYS A 220 -2.98 12.01 -20.60
N LYS A 221 -2.71 12.40 -21.85
CA LYS A 221 -1.33 12.46 -22.39
C LYS A 221 -0.45 13.49 -21.66
N ILE A 222 -1.04 14.59 -21.20
CA ILE A 222 -0.34 15.61 -20.40
C ILE A 222 -0.05 15.08 -18.98
N GLU A 223 -1.00 14.36 -18.36
CA GLU A 223 -0.83 13.73 -17.05
C GLU A 223 0.26 12.64 -17.09
N ASP A 224 0.21 11.75 -18.09
CA ASP A 224 1.22 10.71 -18.27
C ASP A 224 2.63 11.31 -18.45
N ALA A 225 2.75 12.41 -19.20
CA ALA A 225 4.02 13.11 -19.37
C ALA A 225 4.48 13.87 -18.13
N LYS A 226 3.55 14.38 -17.32
CA LYS A 226 3.86 14.97 -16.02
C LYS A 226 4.39 13.91 -15.06
N LEU A 227 3.71 12.77 -14.97
CA LEU A 227 4.13 11.64 -14.15
C LEU A 227 5.52 11.13 -14.55
N ALA A 228 5.81 11.05 -15.85
CA ALA A 228 7.13 10.68 -16.35
C ALA A 228 8.23 11.68 -15.94
N ARG A 229 7.94 12.99 -15.92
CA ARG A 229 8.87 14.01 -15.44
C ARG A 229 9.10 13.92 -13.93
N ASP A 230 8.04 13.72 -13.16
CA ASP A 230 8.11 13.62 -11.71
C ASP A 230 8.93 12.38 -11.31
N PHE A 231 8.74 11.26 -12.01
CA PHE A 231 9.55 10.06 -11.87
C PHE A 231 11.03 10.30 -12.24
N GLN A 232 11.30 10.98 -13.37
CA GLN A 232 12.67 11.32 -13.77
C GLN A 232 13.36 12.26 -12.76
N THR A 233 12.62 13.19 -12.17
CA THR A 233 13.13 14.14 -11.18
C THR A 233 13.49 13.40 -9.89
N THR A 234 12.59 12.53 -9.45
CA THR A 234 12.81 11.65 -8.29
C THR A 234 14.04 10.77 -8.48
N LEU A 235 14.21 10.16 -9.65
CA LEU A 235 15.41 9.36 -9.95
C LEU A 235 16.71 10.19 -9.92
N LYS A 236 16.68 11.43 -10.42
CA LYS A 236 17.84 12.34 -10.36
C LYS A 236 18.15 12.76 -8.93
N GLU A 237 17.14 12.97 -8.09
CA GLU A 237 17.30 13.29 -6.67
C GLU A 237 17.92 12.11 -5.91
N PHE A 238 17.41 10.90 -6.11
CA PHE A 238 17.98 9.68 -5.50
C PHE A 238 19.44 9.46 -5.91
N GLN A 239 19.79 9.64 -7.19
CA GLN A 239 21.18 9.54 -7.64
C GLN A 239 22.09 10.60 -7.01
N LYS A 240 21.60 11.84 -6.82
CA LYS A 240 22.37 12.88 -6.11
C LYS A 240 22.58 12.54 -4.64
N VAL A 241 21.57 12.00 -3.97
CA VAL A 241 21.66 11.56 -2.56
C VAL A 241 22.66 10.41 -2.42
N GLN A 242 22.67 9.45 -3.35
CA GLN A 242 23.65 8.36 -3.38
C GLN A 242 25.09 8.89 -3.53
N LEU A 243 25.30 9.83 -4.46
CA LEU A 243 26.60 10.45 -4.71
C LEU A 243 27.05 11.43 -3.59
N ALA A 244 26.12 11.92 -2.78
CA ALA A 244 26.41 12.72 -1.59
C ALA A 244 26.80 11.81 -0.40
N SER A 245 26.11 10.69 -0.22
CA SER A 245 26.42 9.68 0.80
C SER A 245 27.81 9.06 0.61
N GLU A 246 28.27 8.88 -0.63
CA GLU A 246 29.63 8.40 -0.91
C GLU A 246 30.72 9.44 -0.59
N ARG A 247 30.39 10.74 -0.56
CA ARG A 247 31.34 11.80 -0.19
C ARG A 247 31.47 12.02 1.33
N GLU A 248 30.48 11.59 2.12
CA GLU A 248 30.54 11.69 3.60
C GLU A 248 31.28 10.51 4.26
N SER A 249 31.50 9.39 3.57
CA SER A 249 32.23 8.23 4.11
C SER A 249 33.77 8.41 4.18
N THR A 250 34.32 9.59 3.89
CA THR A 250 35.79 9.84 3.89
C THR A 250 36.27 10.80 5.00
N TYR A 251 35.41 11.29 5.89
CA TYR A 251 35.85 12.19 6.96
C TYR A 251 36.04 11.47 8.31
N THR A 252 37.25 10.98 8.56
CA THR A 252 37.70 10.64 9.92
C THR A 252 38.20 11.90 10.62
N PRO A 253 37.75 12.21 11.85
CA PRO A 253 38.24 13.37 12.58
C PRO A 253 39.59 13.02 13.23
N ALA A 254 40.69 13.60 12.75
CA ALA A 254 41.98 13.51 13.44
C ALA A 254 42.02 14.58 14.54
N ALA A 255 41.86 14.12 15.78
CA ALA A 255 42.07 14.90 17.00
C ALA A 255 43.54 15.26 17.21
N SER A 256 43.77 16.43 17.80
CA SER A 256 45.04 17.05 18.13
C SER A 256 45.71 16.50 19.40
N ALA A 257 47.01 16.21 19.35
CA ALA A 257 48.07 16.31 20.38
C ALA A 257 49.31 15.55 19.84
N SER A 258 50.59 15.93 19.97
CA SER A 258 51.33 16.79 20.89
C SER A 258 52.75 17.06 20.35
N SER A 259 53.36 18.12 20.90
CA SER A 259 54.79 18.48 21.05
C SER A 259 55.94 17.63 20.46
N LEU A 260 56.80 18.35 19.69
CA LEU A 260 58.28 18.40 19.61
C LEU A 260 59.14 17.11 19.40
N PRO A 261 60.18 17.18 18.54
CA PRO A 261 61.09 16.06 18.27
C PRO A 261 62.36 16.12 19.12
N THR A 262 62.84 14.98 19.64
CA THR A 262 64.26 14.86 20.02
C THR A 262 64.84 13.53 19.55
N ARG A 263 65.91 13.64 18.76
CA ARG A 263 66.87 12.61 18.36
C ARG A 263 67.33 11.76 19.55
N SER A 264 67.44 10.45 19.37
CA SER A 264 68.75 9.75 19.23
C SER A 264 68.58 8.23 19.24
N THR A 265 69.21 7.61 18.25
CA THR A 265 69.52 6.18 18.07
C THR A 265 70.12 5.49 19.31
N MET A 266 69.76 4.23 19.56
CA MET A 266 70.73 3.12 19.68
C MET A 266 70.06 1.73 19.66
N TYR A 267 70.63 0.82 18.87
CA TYR A 267 70.30 -0.60 18.76
C TYR A 267 70.94 -1.42 19.90
N ILE A 268 70.26 -2.42 20.46
CA ILE A 268 70.88 -3.57 21.16
C ILE A 268 70.14 -4.88 20.81
N SER A 269 70.96 -5.92 20.56
CA SER A 269 70.63 -7.28 20.09
C SER A 269 69.97 -8.22 21.10
N LYS A 270 69.16 -9.11 20.52
CA LYS A 270 68.76 -10.51 20.83
C LYS A 270 69.25 -11.22 22.12
N MET A 271 68.30 -11.89 22.78
CA MET A 271 68.37 -13.17 23.51
C MET A 271 66.99 -13.84 23.35
N ASN A 272 66.76 -15.12 23.05
CA ASN A 272 67.57 -16.33 22.91
C ASN A 272 67.37 -16.96 21.52
#